data_AF-A0A1E3I8K8-F1
#
_entry.id   AF-A0A1E3I8K8-F1
#
_cell.length_a   1.000
_cell.length_b   1.000
_cell.length_c   1.000
_cell.angle_alpha   90.00
_cell.angle_beta   90.00
_cell.angle_gamma   90.00
#
_symmetry.space_group_name_H-M   'P 1'
#
loop_
_entity.id
_entity.type
_entity.pdbx_description
1 polymer ?
#
loop_
_entity_poly.entity_id
_entity_poly.type
_entity_poly.pdbx_seq_one_letter_code
_entity_poly.pdbx_strand_id
1 'polypeptide(L)'
;MAKRLLNSAVRLYNNNFQRRPDTTLIVTNGALNGVADALAQASSILLHKPTPKSPLAPKYDYARTLRFTIFGMAMGPFVGRWMSFLEKRIPMGNIVRSGRVAVPGRVVKQRGGDNAQLAKRVLADQAIMGPIDLALFVGSMGIMEGLSQASIIEKFQDVRLLLTPLYFHCLLALPSEN
;
A
#
# COMPACT_ATOMS: atom_id res chain seq x y z
N MET A 1 -3.26 -27.56 -9.32
CA MET A 1 -1.90 -27.29 -8.79
C MET A 1 -1.81 -25.94 -8.07
N ALA A 2 -2.21 -24.82 -8.69
CA ALA A 2 -2.18 -23.47 -8.10
C ALA A 2 -2.85 -23.34 -6.71
N LYS A 3 -4.04 -23.92 -6.52
CA LYS A 3 -4.73 -23.90 -5.20
C LYS A 3 -3.90 -24.53 -4.07
N ARG A 4 -3.13 -25.58 -4.36
CA ARG A 4 -2.26 -26.24 -3.36
C ARG A 4 -1.06 -25.36 -2.99
N LEU A 5 -0.44 -24.73 -3.98
CA LEU A 5 0.66 -23.79 -3.78
C LEU A 5 0.20 -22.57 -2.98
N LEU A 6 -0.95 -21.99 -3.33
CA LEU A 6 -1.54 -20.88 -2.59
C LEU A 6 -1.80 -21.24 -1.12
N ASN A 7 -2.43 -22.39 -0.87
CA ASN A 7 -2.71 -22.83 0.49
C ASN A 7 -1.42 -23.07 1.30
N SER A 8 -0.37 -23.59 0.68
CA SER A 8 0.94 -23.74 1.33
C SER A 8 1.61 -22.40 1.62
N ALA A 9 1.60 -21.46 0.68
CA ALA A 9 2.13 -20.11 0.86
C ALA A 9 1.40 -19.36 1.99
N VAL A 10 0.06 -19.43 2.02
CA VAL A 10 -0.76 -18.84 3.08
C VAL A 10 -0.43 -19.44 4.45
N ARG A 11 -0.26 -20.77 4.53
CA ARG A 11 0.15 -21.42 5.79
C ARG A 11 1.54 -20.98 6.26
N LEU A 12 2.50 -20.89 5.34
CA LEU A 12 3.85 -20.42 5.64
C LEU A 12 3.84 -18.96 6.11
N TYR A 13 3.11 -18.09 5.42
CA TYR A 13 2.92 -16.70 5.81
C TYR A 13 2.32 -16.61 7.22
N ASN A 14 1.21 -17.29 7.47
CA ASN A 14 0.51 -17.25 8.76
C ASN A 14 1.38 -17.76 9.92
N ASN A 15 2.13 -18.84 9.70
CA ASN A 15 3.01 -19.41 10.74
C ASN A 15 4.17 -18.45 11.06
N ASN A 16 4.78 -17.84 10.05
CA ASN A 16 5.86 -16.87 10.24
C ASN A 16 5.35 -15.56 10.85
N PHE A 17 4.20 -15.06 10.39
CA PHE A 17 3.59 -13.83 10.89
C PHE A 17 3.26 -13.91 12.37
N GLN A 18 2.75 -15.06 12.84
CA GLN A 18 2.45 -15.26 14.27
C GLN A 18 3.68 -15.34 15.15
N ARG A 19 4.82 -15.80 14.61
CA ARG A 19 6.08 -15.93 15.35
C ARG A 19 6.89 -14.63 15.35
N ARG A 20 6.97 -13.96 14.20
CA ARG A 20 7.76 -12.75 13.96
C ARG A 20 7.02 -11.82 12.98
N PRO A 21 6.05 -11.04 13.48
CA PRO A 21 5.19 -10.21 12.63
C PRO A 21 5.98 -9.17 11.84
N ASP A 22 6.89 -8.44 12.50
CA ASP A 22 7.67 -7.37 11.87
C ASP A 22 8.59 -7.91 10.76
N THR A 23 9.33 -9.00 11.01
CA THR A 23 10.19 -9.61 10.00
C THR A 23 9.39 -10.13 8.80
N THR A 24 8.23 -10.74 9.07
CA THR A 24 7.36 -11.25 8.00
C THR A 24 6.90 -10.09 7.13
N LEU A 25 6.43 -8.99 7.74
CA LEU A 25 6.01 -7.80 7.01
C LEU A 25 7.13 -7.18 6.20
N ILE A 26 8.35 -7.06 6.74
CA ILE A 26 9.51 -6.53 6.01
C ILE A 26 9.74 -7.36 4.75
N VAL A 27 9.91 -8.67 4.90
CA VAL A 27 10.28 -9.56 3.79
C VAL A 27 9.17 -9.62 2.74
N THR A 28 7.90 -9.76 3.16
CA THR A 28 6.81 -9.88 2.20
C THR A 28 6.51 -8.57 1.50
N ASN A 29 6.54 -7.43 2.22
CA ASN A 29 6.31 -6.14 1.58
C ASN A 29 7.45 -5.77 0.63
N GLY A 30 8.70 -6.04 1.00
CA GLY A 30 9.84 -5.87 0.09
C GLY A 30 9.68 -6.69 -1.19
N ALA A 31 9.42 -7.99 -1.05
CA ALA A 31 9.25 -8.88 -2.20
C ALA A 31 8.08 -8.46 -3.09
N LEU A 32 6.92 -8.14 -2.50
CA LEU A 32 5.74 -7.72 -3.27
C LEU A 32 5.98 -6.38 -4.00
N ASN A 33 6.64 -5.41 -3.36
CA ASN A 33 6.97 -4.15 -4.01
C ASN A 33 7.98 -4.33 -5.14
N GLY A 34 9.00 -5.17 -4.96
CA GLY A 34 9.95 -5.49 -6.03
C GLY A 34 9.28 -6.18 -7.22
N VAL A 35 8.39 -7.15 -6.98
CA VAL A 35 7.61 -7.80 -8.04
C VAL A 35 6.67 -6.80 -8.73
N ALA A 36 5.99 -5.94 -7.96
CA ALA A 36 5.09 -4.94 -8.52
C ALA A 36 5.83 -3.97 -9.45
N ASP A 37 7.01 -3.48 -9.06
CA ASP A 37 7.82 -2.61 -9.91
C ASP A 37 8.38 -3.36 -11.13
N ALA A 38 8.82 -4.62 -10.97
CA ALA A 38 9.26 -5.42 -12.11
C ALA A 38 8.16 -5.60 -13.16
N LEU A 39 6.92 -5.84 -12.71
CA LEU A 39 5.74 -5.90 -13.59
C LEU A 39 5.42 -4.55 -14.23
N ALA A 40 5.52 -3.45 -13.47
CA ALA A 40 5.30 -2.10 -13.99
C ALA A 40 6.33 -1.74 -15.08
N GLN A 41 7.60 -2.04 -14.83
CA GLN A 41 8.67 -1.86 -15.81
C GLN A 41 8.47 -2.77 -17.03
N ALA A 42 8.15 -4.05 -16.83
CA ALA A 42 7.81 -4.95 -17.94
C ALA A 42 6.66 -4.42 -18.79
N SER A 43 5.61 -3.90 -18.15
CA SER A 43 4.48 -3.27 -18.86
C SER A 43 4.93 -2.05 -19.66
N SER A 44 5.77 -1.17 -19.09
CA SER A 44 6.28 0.01 -19.80
C SER A 44 7.13 -0.34 -21.01
N ILE A 45 7.90 -1.44 -20.93
CA ILE A 45 8.75 -1.93 -22.03
C ILE A 45 7.88 -2.57 -23.12
N LEU A 46 6.92 -3.42 -22.74
CA LEU A 46 6.06 -4.14 -23.67
C LEU A 46 5.05 -3.24 -24.40
N LEU A 47 4.55 -2.20 -23.72
CA LEU A 47 3.56 -1.28 -24.25
C LEU A 47 4.17 -0.01 -24.83
N HIS A 48 5.50 0.06 -24.95
CA HIS A 48 6.19 1.23 -25.48
C HIS A 48 5.74 1.56 -26.90
N LYS A 49 5.22 2.77 -27.11
CA LYS A 49 4.97 3.33 -28.44
C LYS A 49 6.11 4.27 -28.79
N PRO A 50 6.86 4.02 -29.89
CA PRO A 50 7.93 4.91 -30.30
C PRO A 50 7.40 6.34 -30.49
N THR A 51 8.00 7.29 -29.79
CA THR A 51 7.73 8.72 -29.98
C THR A 51 9.01 9.39 -30.49
N PRO A 52 8.93 10.57 -31.15
CA PRO A 52 10.12 11.29 -31.62
C PRO A 52 11.14 11.59 -30.50
N LYS A 53 10.69 11.65 -29.23
CA LYS A 53 11.53 11.88 -28.05
C LYS A 53 12.13 10.59 -27.45
N SER A 54 11.53 9.43 -27.71
CA SER A 54 12.01 8.13 -27.24
C SER A 54 11.78 7.04 -28.32
N PRO A 55 12.67 6.96 -29.32
CA PRO A 55 12.50 6.02 -30.43
C PRO A 55 12.69 4.55 -30.03
N LEU A 56 13.40 4.31 -28.91
CA LEU A 56 13.71 2.99 -28.38
C LEU A 56 12.87 2.71 -27.14
N ALA A 57 12.53 1.42 -26.93
CA ALA A 57 11.92 0.98 -25.69
C ALA A 57 12.84 1.27 -24.49
N PRO A 58 12.28 1.68 -23.33
CA PRO A 58 13.06 1.92 -22.14
C PRO A 58 13.81 0.65 -21.71
N LYS A 59 15.01 0.81 -21.15
CA LYS A 59 15.76 -0.32 -20.58
C LYS A 59 15.26 -0.60 -19.16
N TYR A 60 15.30 -1.86 -18.75
CA TYR A 60 14.97 -2.24 -17.38
C TYR A 60 15.94 -1.61 -16.39
N ASP A 61 15.40 -0.94 -15.37
CA ASP A 61 16.13 -0.24 -14.32
C ASP A 61 16.10 -1.06 -13.02
N TYR A 62 17.19 -1.79 -12.79
CA TYR A 62 17.39 -2.59 -11.57
C TYR A 62 17.48 -1.72 -10.30
N ALA A 63 18.03 -0.50 -10.42
CA ALA A 63 18.16 0.39 -9.28
C ALA A 63 16.78 0.87 -8.82
N ARG A 64 15.85 1.13 -9.77
CA ARG A 64 14.45 1.43 -9.44
C ARG A 64 13.78 0.29 -8.69
N THR A 65 13.93 -0.95 -9.15
CA THR A 65 13.35 -2.11 -8.46
C THR A 65 13.91 -2.32 -7.07
N LEU A 66 15.22 -2.10 -6.89
CA LEU A 66 15.85 -2.14 -5.58
C LEU A 66 15.27 -1.07 -4.64
N ARG A 67 15.08 0.16 -5.11
CA ARG A 67 14.46 1.24 -4.32
C ARG A 67 13.03 0.90 -3.89
N PHE A 68 12.20 0.37 -4.79
CA PHE A 68 10.85 -0.10 -4.46
C PHE A 68 10.88 -1.23 -3.42
N THR A 69 11.83 -2.15 -3.55
CA THR A 69 12.01 -3.26 -2.61
C THR A 69 12.39 -2.74 -1.23
N ILE A 70 13.35 -1.82 -1.14
CA ILE A 70 13.79 -1.18 0.12
C ILE A 70 12.65 -0.39 0.75
N PHE A 71 11.92 0.39 -0.05
CA PHE A 71 10.74 1.12 0.41
C PHE A 71 9.68 0.18 1.00
N GLY A 72 9.36 -0.91 0.29
CA GLY A 72 8.42 -1.92 0.77
C GLY A 72 8.87 -2.58 2.08
N MET A 73 10.15 -2.90 2.21
CA MET A 73 10.73 -3.43 3.45
C MET A 73 10.54 -2.46 4.62
N ALA A 74 10.79 -1.17 4.41
CA ALA A 74 10.66 -0.15 5.45
C ALA A 74 9.20 0.16 5.82
N MET A 75 8.30 0.22 4.82
CA MET A 75 6.90 0.58 5.04
C MET A 75 6.05 -0.54 5.62
N GLY A 76 6.39 -1.80 5.39
CA GLY A 76 5.61 -2.95 5.87
C GLY A 76 5.26 -2.89 7.37
N PRO A 77 6.24 -2.71 8.27
CA PRO A 77 5.99 -2.57 9.70
C PRO A 77 5.26 -1.27 10.10
N PHE A 78 5.38 -0.20 9.31
CA PHE A 78 4.70 1.07 9.57
C PHE A 78 3.19 0.94 9.29
N VAL A 79 2.84 0.42 8.12
CA VAL A 79 1.45 0.13 7.73
C VAL A 79 0.80 -0.86 8.70
N GLY A 80 1.52 -1.91 9.11
CA GLY A 80 1.01 -2.88 10.09
C GLY A 80 0.68 -2.26 11.46
N ARG A 81 1.51 -1.32 11.93
CA ARG A 81 1.26 -0.57 13.17
C ARG A 81 0.07 0.38 13.04
N TRP A 82 -0.04 1.06 11.90
CA TRP A 82 -1.17 1.95 11.63
C TRP A 82 -2.51 1.20 11.59
N MET A 83 -2.56 0.05 10.91
CA MET A 83 -3.76 -0.80 10.88
C MET A 83 -4.15 -1.26 12.29
N SER A 84 -3.16 -1.64 13.11
CA SER A 84 -3.38 -1.97 14.52
C SER A 84 -3.91 -0.78 15.34
N PHE A 85 -3.53 0.46 14.98
CA PHE A 85 -4.03 1.68 15.60
C PHE A 85 -5.48 1.96 15.22
N LEU A 86 -5.83 1.88 13.94
CA LEU A 86 -7.22 2.01 13.47
C LEU A 86 -8.13 0.97 14.12
N GLU A 87 -7.63 -0.25 14.32
CA GLU A 87 -8.38 -1.31 15.00
C GLU A 87 -8.74 -0.96 16.44
N LYS A 88 -7.85 -0.29 17.16
CA LYS A 88 -8.07 0.15 18.54
C LYS A 88 -9.02 1.35 18.61
N ARG A 89 -8.97 2.26 17.64
CA ARG A 89 -9.74 3.52 17.65
C ARG A 89 -11.14 3.37 17.06
N ILE A 90 -11.33 2.46 16.11
CA ILE A 90 -12.61 2.19 15.46
C ILE A 90 -12.92 0.69 15.65
N PRO A 91 -13.27 0.24 16.88
CA PRO A 91 -13.49 -1.18 17.16
C PRO A 91 -14.71 -1.69 16.40
N MET A 92 -14.52 -2.71 15.56
CA MET A 92 -15.64 -3.35 14.85
C MET A 92 -16.49 -4.12 15.86
N GLY A 93 -17.80 -3.86 15.86
CA GLY A 93 -18.74 -4.58 16.71
C GLY A 93 -18.71 -6.07 16.38
N ASN A 94 -18.19 -6.88 17.30
CA ASN A 94 -18.22 -8.35 17.28
C ASN A 94 -17.81 -9.04 15.96
N ILE A 95 -16.70 -8.63 15.34
CA ILE A 95 -15.88 -9.59 14.59
C ILE A 95 -15.07 -10.35 15.65
N VAL A 96 -15.40 -11.63 15.81
CA VAL A 96 -14.72 -12.57 16.71
C VAL A 96 -13.22 -12.29 16.74
N ARG A 97 -12.74 -11.88 17.92
CA ARG A 97 -11.34 -11.70 18.27
C ARG A 97 -10.51 -12.84 17.69
N SER A 98 -9.67 -12.51 16.72
CA SER A 98 -8.35 -13.11 16.68
C SER A 98 -7.39 -11.95 16.45
N GLY A 99 -6.47 -11.72 17.40
CA GLY A 99 -5.31 -10.85 17.22
C GLY A 99 -4.34 -11.42 16.19
N ARG A 100 -4.86 -11.76 15.01
CA ARG A 100 -4.22 -12.37 13.87
C ARG A 100 -4.80 -11.65 12.67
N VAL A 101 -3.98 -10.79 12.07
CA VAL A 101 -4.22 -10.17 10.77
C VAL A 101 -4.89 -11.16 9.84
N ALA A 102 -5.93 -10.69 9.15
CA ALA A 102 -6.85 -11.47 8.33
C ALA A 102 -6.12 -12.55 7.50
N VAL A 103 -6.40 -13.80 7.84
CA VAL A 103 -6.00 -14.96 7.03
C VAL A 103 -6.86 -14.94 5.74
N PRO A 104 -6.26 -14.99 4.54
CA PRO A 104 -7.03 -15.22 3.32
C PRO A 104 -7.68 -16.60 3.42
N GLY A 105 -9.02 -16.66 3.44
CA GLY A 105 -9.77 -17.92 3.37
C GLY A 105 -10.68 -18.26 4.54
N ARG A 106 -10.81 -17.40 5.57
CA ARG A 106 -11.87 -17.55 6.58
C ARG A 106 -13.00 -16.57 6.28
N VAL A 107 -14.07 -17.05 5.63
CA VAL A 107 -15.29 -16.29 5.40
C VAL A 107 -15.90 -15.96 6.76
N VAL A 108 -15.65 -14.74 7.24
CA VAL A 108 -16.39 -14.16 8.36
C VAL A 108 -17.75 -13.78 7.79
N LYS A 109 -18.80 -14.45 8.29
CA LYS A 109 -20.19 -14.16 7.91
C LYS A 109 -20.55 -12.78 8.47
N GLN A 110 -20.39 -11.72 7.67
CA GLN A 110 -20.79 -10.37 8.04
C GLN A 110 -22.29 -10.33 8.30
N ARG A 111 -22.71 -9.73 9.41
CA ARG A 111 -24.12 -9.51 9.69
C ARG A 111 -24.45 -8.08 9.23
N GLY A 112 -25.53 -7.92 8.47
CA GLY A 112 -25.90 -6.65 7.84
C GLY A 112 -25.92 -5.49 8.84
N GLY A 113 -25.01 -4.54 8.64
CA GLY A 113 -24.69 -3.43 9.57
C GLY A 113 -23.21 -3.03 9.47
N ASP A 114 -22.34 -3.97 9.09
CA ASP A 114 -20.87 -3.83 9.08
C ASP A 114 -20.30 -2.91 7.97
N ASN A 115 -21.07 -2.60 6.93
CA ASN A 115 -20.57 -1.86 5.75
C ASN A 115 -20.26 -0.38 6.06
N ALA A 116 -21.04 0.25 6.94
CA ALA A 116 -20.81 1.63 7.34
C ALA A 116 -19.52 1.78 8.15
N GLN A 117 -19.18 0.77 8.96
CA GLN A 117 -17.97 0.79 9.77
C GLN A 117 -16.71 0.47 8.94
N LEU A 118 -16.84 -0.42 7.96
CA LEU A 118 -15.80 -0.63 6.94
C LEU A 118 -15.58 0.65 6.13
N ALA A 119 -16.64 1.31 5.69
CA ALA A 119 -16.55 2.58 4.98
C ALA A 119 -15.84 3.65 5.81
N LYS A 120 -16.18 3.80 7.11
CA LYS A 120 -15.49 4.73 8.02
C LYS A 120 -14.00 4.45 8.13
N ARG A 121 -13.58 3.18 8.18
CA ARG A 121 -12.15 2.81 8.21
C ARG A 121 -11.44 3.11 6.91
N VAL A 122 -12.04 2.77 5.76
CA VAL A 122 -11.47 3.09 4.44
C VAL A 122 -11.34 4.59 4.27
N LEU A 123 -12.35 5.37 4.66
CA LEU A 123 -12.29 6.83 4.61
C LEU A 123 -11.21 7.39 5.54
N ALA A 124 -11.08 6.87 6.76
CA ALA A 124 -10.02 7.28 7.68
C ALA A 124 -8.62 6.97 7.12
N ASP A 125 -8.46 5.82 6.46
CA ASP A 125 -7.20 5.42 5.84
C ASP A 125 -6.86 6.31 4.64
N GLN A 126 -7.84 6.56 3.76
CA GLN A 126 -7.66 7.42 2.59
C GLN A 126 -7.47 8.90 2.95
N ALA A 127 -8.08 9.38 4.05
CA ALA A 127 -7.95 10.76 4.48
C ALA A 127 -6.68 11.06 5.28
N ILE A 128 -6.08 10.05 5.93
CA ILE A 128 -4.90 10.27 6.78
C ILE A 128 -3.68 9.58 6.19
N MET A 129 -3.75 8.27 5.94
CA MET A 129 -2.59 7.52 5.48
C MET A 129 -2.31 7.69 4.01
N GLY A 130 -3.31 7.73 3.14
CA GLY A 130 -3.07 7.89 1.70
C GLY A 130 -2.11 9.07 1.39
N PRO A 131 -2.34 10.26 1.98
CA PRO A 131 -1.48 11.43 1.86
C PRO A 131 -0.10 11.26 2.49
N ILE A 132 -0.03 10.65 3.67
CA ILE A 132 1.24 10.37 4.37
C ILE A 132 2.09 9.36 3.58
N ASP A 133 1.48 8.28 3.11
CA ASP A 133 2.12 7.23 2.34
C ASP A 133 2.61 7.76 0.99
N LEU A 134 1.81 8.58 0.31
CA LEU A 134 2.22 9.25 -0.93
C LEU A 134 3.39 10.21 -0.69
N ALA A 135 3.35 10.97 0.42
CA ALA A 135 4.44 11.85 0.82
C ALA A 135 5.74 11.09 1.12
N LEU A 136 5.65 10.00 1.89
CA LEU A 136 6.78 9.14 2.23
C LEU A 136 7.34 8.44 0.98
N PHE A 137 6.47 7.99 0.07
CA PHE A 137 6.86 7.38 -1.17
C PHE A 137 7.63 8.37 -2.07
N VAL A 138 7.03 9.52 -2.38
CA VAL A 138 7.66 10.52 -3.26
C VAL A 138 8.95 11.06 -2.64
N GLY A 139 8.94 11.34 -1.33
CA GLY A 139 10.13 11.81 -0.62
C GLY A 139 11.25 10.78 -0.61
N SER A 140 10.96 9.53 -0.24
CA SER A 140 11.98 8.47 -0.18
C SER A 140 12.53 8.12 -1.56
N MET A 141 11.69 8.05 -2.58
CA MET A 141 12.12 7.81 -3.96
C MET A 141 12.96 8.97 -4.49
N GLY A 142 12.57 10.22 -4.23
CA GLY A 142 13.36 11.39 -4.62
C GLY A 142 14.74 11.42 -3.96
N ILE A 143 14.82 11.07 -2.67
CA ILE A 143 16.10 10.94 -1.94
C ILE A 143 16.96 9.83 -2.55
N MET A 144 16.39 8.64 -2.82
CA MET A 144 17.13 7.50 -3.38
C MET A 144 17.52 7.69 -4.86
N GLU A 145 16.82 8.55 -5.58
CA GLU A 145 17.16 8.98 -6.95
C GLU A 145 18.22 10.10 -6.96
N GLY A 146 18.53 10.69 -5.79
CA GLY A 146 19.49 11.80 -5.68
C GLY A 146 18.96 13.11 -6.25
N LEU A 147 17.62 13.30 -6.29
CA LEU A 147 17.02 14.52 -6.80
C LEU A 147 17.33 15.71 -5.87
N SER A 148 17.44 16.91 -6.46
CA SER A 148 17.63 18.14 -5.69
C SER A 148 16.44 18.39 -4.75
N GLN A 149 16.68 19.02 -3.59
CA GLN A 149 15.61 19.33 -2.64
C GLN A 149 14.50 20.19 -3.26
N ALA A 150 14.84 21.07 -4.21
CA ALA A 150 13.87 21.87 -4.94
C ALA A 150 12.93 21.01 -5.81
N SER A 151 13.47 20.02 -6.52
CA SER A 151 12.68 19.09 -7.34
C SER A 151 11.79 18.17 -6.49
N ILE A 152 12.22 17.84 -5.27
CA ILE A 152 11.40 17.09 -4.31
C ILE A 152 10.23 17.96 -3.85
N ILE A 153 10.48 19.24 -3.52
CA ILE A 153 9.44 20.19 -3.08
C ILE A 153 8.41 20.44 -4.19
N GLU A 154 8.84 20.55 -5.45
CA GLU A 154 7.93 20.68 -6.59
C GLU A 154 7.01 19.46 -6.74
N LYS A 155 7.56 18.25 -6.64
CA LYS A 155 6.74 17.02 -6.61
C LYS A 155 5.76 16.99 -5.43
N PHE A 156 6.13 17.55 -4.29
CA PHE A 156 5.22 17.69 -3.14
C PHE A 156 4.10 18.72 -3.38
N GLN A 157 4.34 19.77 -4.17
CA GLN A 157 3.32 20.72 -4.58
C GLN A 157 2.30 20.08 -5.53
N ASP A 158 2.77 19.26 -6.48
CA ASP A 158 1.91 18.47 -7.36
C ASP A 158 1.03 17.50 -6.57
N VAL A 159 1.63 16.77 -5.61
CA VAL A 159 0.90 15.86 -4.71
C VAL A 159 -0.17 16.62 -3.92
N ARG A 160 0.14 17.80 -3.39
CA ARG A 160 -0.81 18.63 -2.64
C ARG A 160 -2.01 19.05 -3.51
N LEU A 161 -1.76 19.45 -4.74
CA LEU A 161 -2.81 19.83 -5.69
C LEU A 161 -3.71 18.65 -6.06
N LEU A 162 -3.13 17.44 -6.21
CA LEU A 162 -3.85 16.22 -6.56
C LEU A 162 -4.72 15.68 -5.41
N LEU A 163 -4.29 15.89 -4.16
CA LEU A 163 -5.02 15.47 -2.96
C LEU A 163 -6.19 16.40 -2.62
N THR A 164 -6.13 17.68 -2.99
CA THR A 164 -7.16 18.68 -2.69
C THR A 164 -8.59 18.26 -3.10
N PRO A 165 -8.85 17.76 -4.32
CA PRO A 165 -10.19 17.29 -4.71
C PRO A 165 -10.62 15.99 -4.00
N LEU A 166 -9.69 15.13 -3.63
CA LEU A 166 -9.94 13.83 -2.99
C LEU A 166 -10.35 14.00 -1.53
N TYR A 167 -9.70 14.94 -0.83
CA TYR A 167 -10.12 15.41 0.49
C TYR A 167 -11.49 16.09 0.45
N PHE A 168 -11.77 16.92 -0.57
CA PHE A 168 -13.06 17.58 -0.72
C PHE A 168 -14.21 16.58 -0.91
N HIS A 169 -14.01 15.53 -1.72
CA HIS A 169 -14.97 14.43 -1.87
C HIS A 169 -15.14 13.59 -0.61
N CYS A 170 -14.06 13.27 0.11
CA CYS A 170 -14.15 12.53 1.38
C CYS A 170 -14.89 13.33 2.46
N LEU A 171 -14.70 14.66 2.50
CA LEU A 171 -15.40 15.55 3.45
C LEU A 171 -16.89 15.63 3.14
N LEU A 172 -17.27 15.68 1.86
CA LEU A 172 -18.68 15.67 1.40
C LEU A 172 -19.35 14.30 1.57
N ALA A 173 -18.58 13.21 1.59
CA ALA A 173 -19.08 11.85 1.79
C ALA A 173 -19.30 11.49 3.27
N LEU A 174 -18.92 12.37 4.21
CA LEU A 174 -19.32 12.21 5.60
C LEU A 174 -20.81 12.57 5.70
N PRO A 175 -21.69 11.63 6.09
CA PRO A 175 -23.07 11.98 6.36
C PRO A 175 -23.06 13.02 7.49
N SER A 176 -23.73 14.14 7.28
CA SER A 176 -23.97 15.14 8.32
C SER A 176 -24.58 14.43 9.52
N GLU A 177 -23.84 14.33 10.62
CA GLU A 177 -24.43 13.94 11.90
C GLU A 177 -25.47 15.02 12.24
N ASN A 178 -26.73 14.60 12.30
CA ASN A 178 -27.85 15.35 12.87
C ASN A 178 -27.95 15.04 14.36
#